data_AF-A0A8T5I6L3-F1
#
_entry.id   AF-A0A8T5I6L3-F1
#
_cell.length_a   1.000
_cell.length_b   1.000
_cell.length_c   1.000
_cell.angle_alpha   90.00
_cell.angle_beta   90.00
_cell.angle_gamma   90.00
#
_symmetry.space_group_name_H-M   'P 1'
#
loop_
_entity.id
_entity.type
_entity.pdbx_description
1 polymer ?
#
loop_
_entity_poly.entity_id
_entity_poly.type
_entity_poly.pdbx_seq_one_letter_code
_entity_poly.pdbx_strand_id
1 'polypeptide(L)'
;MARTDSMIWFILGFAQLIFANLNYGEGILQTLEFFLNVTGGSSIMVGLYVLLFMAKHSQDFSDAYTKYEKSEVIRSDEGNLVITDGDSVVAKGMGIIVPAIISVFAAIYWLSTI
;
A
#
# COMPACT_ATOMS: atom_id res chain seq x y z
N MET A 1 2.45 -10.15 -1.97
CA MET A 1 3.28 -9.19 -1.21
C MET A 1 3.29 -7.75 -1.77
N ALA A 2 3.50 -7.52 -3.08
CA ALA A 2 3.70 -6.17 -3.66
C ALA A 2 2.61 -5.11 -3.38
N ARG A 3 1.36 -5.54 -3.21
CA ARG A 3 0.23 -4.65 -2.92
C ARG A 3 0.26 -4.06 -1.50
N THR A 4 0.66 -4.84 -0.50
CA THR A 4 0.72 -4.36 0.88
C THR A 4 1.92 -3.42 1.06
N ASP A 5 3.05 -3.75 0.43
CA ASP A 5 4.26 -2.94 0.51
C ASP A 5 4.11 -1.57 -0.17
N SER A 6 3.38 -1.51 -1.29
CA SER A 6 3.08 -0.24 -1.96
C SER A 6 2.17 0.68 -1.13
N MET A 7 1.22 0.12 -0.38
CA MET A 7 0.38 0.91 0.53
C MET A 7 1.17 1.41 1.74
N ILE A 8 2.11 0.63 2.26
CA ILE A 8 3.03 1.08 3.32
C ILE A 8 3.88 2.25 2.82
N TRP A 9 4.44 2.15 1.61
CA TRP A 9 5.18 3.26 0.98
C TRP A 9 4.34 4.52 0.83
N PHE A 10 3.07 4.37 0.47
CA PHE A 10 2.14 5.48 0.35
C PHE A 10 1.85 6.16 1.70
N ILE A 11 1.65 5.37 2.76
CA ILE A 11 1.46 5.87 4.14
C ILE A 11 2.73 6.57 4.64
N LEU A 12 3.91 6.01 4.36
CA LEU A 12 5.20 6.63 4.71
C LEU A 12 5.39 7.99 4.04
N GLY A 13 4.91 8.16 2.80
CA GLY A 13 4.92 9.45 2.11
C GLY A 13 4.14 10.52 2.88
N PHE A 14 2.91 10.22 3.30
CA PHE A 14 2.13 11.13 4.14
C PHE A 14 2.79 11.39 5.49
N ALA A 15 3.36 10.36 6.13
CA ALA A 15 4.08 10.54 7.38
C ALA A 15 5.23 11.54 7.20
N GLN A 16 6.06 11.41 6.15
CA GLN A 16 7.14 12.35 5.87
C GLN A 16 6.65 13.79 5.71
N LEU A 17 5.55 14.00 4.98
CA LEU A 17 4.97 15.34 4.81
C LEU A 17 4.42 15.93 6.11
N ILE A 18 3.74 15.09 6.90
CA ILE A 18 3.24 15.49 8.22
C ILE A 18 4.39 15.93 9.13
N PHE A 19 5.48 15.15 9.14
CA PHE A 19 6.68 15.49 9.91
C PHE A 19 7.34 16.77 9.37
N ALA A 20 7.43 16.95 8.05
CA ALA A 20 7.98 18.16 7.46
C ALA A 20 7.23 19.43 7.91
N ASN A 21 5.90 19.37 8.00
CA ASN A 21 5.05 20.49 8.42
C ASN A 21 5.14 20.86 9.92
N LEU A 22 5.97 20.18 10.71
CA LEU A 22 6.19 20.51 12.13
C LEU A 22 7.07 21.75 12.34
N ASN A 23 7.54 22.41 11.27
CA ASN A 23 8.33 23.66 11.27
C ASN A 23 9.53 23.61 12.23
N TYR A 24 10.63 23.01 11.78
CA TYR A 24 11.78 22.72 12.64
C TYR A 24 12.76 23.89 12.86
N GLY A 25 12.50 25.09 12.31
CA GLY A 25 13.35 26.27 12.49
C GLY A 25 14.54 26.34 11.52
N GLU A 26 15.62 27.05 11.90
CA GLU A 26 16.73 27.38 11.00
C GLU A 26 17.83 26.30 10.94
N GLY A 27 18.61 26.31 9.84
CA GLY A 27 19.82 25.51 9.68
C GLY A 27 19.57 24.10 9.12
N ILE A 28 20.23 23.08 9.69
CA ILE A 28 20.11 21.66 9.24
C ILE A 28 18.66 21.18 9.23
N LEU A 29 17.86 21.70 10.14
CA LEU A 29 16.45 21.37 10.29
C LEU A 29 15.58 21.85 9.13
N GLN A 30 15.89 23.01 8.54
CA GLN A 30 15.25 23.50 7.31
C GLN A 30 15.60 22.63 6.11
N THR A 31 16.86 22.18 6.02
CA THR A 31 17.28 21.26 4.96
C THR A 31 16.54 19.92 5.08
N LEU A 32 16.39 19.39 6.28
CA LEU A 32 15.62 18.17 6.53
C LEU A 32 14.15 18.32 6.15
N GLU A 33 13.53 19.45 6.50
CA GLU A 33 12.16 19.77 6.10
C GLU A 33 11.99 19.77 4.57
N PHE A 34 12.93 20.40 3.85
CA PHE A 34 12.92 20.39 2.39
C PHE A 34 13.03 18.95 1.83
N PHE A 35 13.97 18.16 2.35
CA PHE A 35 14.11 16.76 1.91
C PHE A 35 12.85 15.95 2.18
N LEU A 36 12.26 16.05 3.37
CA LEU A 36 11.04 15.33 3.74
C LEU A 36 9.84 15.74 2.88
N ASN A 37 9.73 17.04 2.54
CA ASN A 37 8.70 17.52 1.62
C ASN A 37 8.86 16.92 0.22
N VAL A 38 10.08 16.94 -0.32
CA VAL A 38 10.36 16.43 -1.67
C VAL A 38 10.20 14.90 -1.73
N THR A 39 10.77 14.16 -0.77
CA THR A 39 10.69 12.70 -0.76
C THR A 39 9.28 12.23 -0.44
N GLY A 40 8.61 12.87 0.52
CA GLY A 40 7.24 12.54 0.92
C GLY A 40 6.25 12.74 -0.23
N GLY A 41 6.33 13.89 -0.91
CA GLY A 41 5.52 14.16 -2.10
C GLY A 41 5.79 13.17 -3.24
N SER A 42 7.05 12.80 -3.44
CA SER A 42 7.44 11.80 -4.45
C SER A 42 6.87 10.41 -4.13
N SER A 43 6.95 9.98 -2.87
CA SER A 43 6.38 8.71 -2.41
C SER A 43 4.87 8.65 -2.57
N ILE A 44 4.16 9.76 -2.29
CA ILE A 44 2.72 9.87 -2.54
C ILE A 44 2.43 9.69 -4.03
N MET A 45 3.20 10.34 -4.90
CA MET A 45 2.94 10.28 -6.34
C MET A 45 3.17 8.89 -6.93
N VAL A 46 4.21 8.19 -6.47
CA VAL A 46 4.44 6.77 -6.81
C VAL A 46 3.29 5.90 -6.29
N GLY A 47 2.85 6.11 -5.04
CA GLY A 47 1.74 5.35 -4.47
C GLY A 47 0.43 5.58 -5.23
N LEU A 48 0.11 6.83 -5.60
CA LEU A 48 -1.05 7.15 -6.44
C LEU A 48 -0.97 6.47 -7.80
N TYR A 49 0.21 6.50 -8.45
CA TYR A 49 0.41 5.81 -9.72
C TYR A 49 0.12 4.31 -9.59
N VAL A 50 0.66 3.65 -8.56
CA VAL A 50 0.43 2.22 -8.31
C VAL A 50 -1.04 1.93 -8.03
N LEU A 51 -1.71 2.75 -7.22
CA LEU A 51 -3.14 2.58 -6.92
C LEU A 51 -4.01 2.74 -8.17
N LEU A 52 -3.76 3.76 -8.99
CA LEU A 52 -4.47 3.98 -10.26
C LEU A 52 -4.19 2.85 -11.26
N PHE A 53 -2.93 2.43 -11.36
CA PHE A 53 -2.53 1.32 -12.21
C PHE A 53 -3.25 0.03 -11.82
N MET A 54 -3.32 -0.26 -10.52
CA MET A 54 -3.96 -1.47 -10.00
C MET A 54 -5.49 -1.39 -10.10
N ALA A 55 -6.08 -0.21 -9.93
CA ALA A 55 -7.51 0.01 -10.20
C ALA A 55 -7.85 -0.22 -11.68
N LYS A 56 -6.97 0.20 -12.60
CA LYS A 56 -7.16 0.03 -14.05
C LYS A 56 -7.02 -1.43 -14.50
N HIS A 57 -6.13 -2.21 -13.88
CA HIS A 57 -5.84 -3.60 -14.24
C HIS A 57 -6.38 -4.62 -13.22
N SER A 58 -7.40 -4.24 -12.45
CA SER A 58 -7.87 -5.05 -11.32
C SER A 58 -8.33 -6.46 -11.71
N GLN A 59 -8.84 -6.64 -12.94
CA GLN A 59 -9.25 -7.93 -13.48
C GLN A 59 -8.03 -8.82 -13.77
N ASP A 60 -7.00 -8.29 -14.41
CA ASP A 60 -5.77 -9.03 -14.75
C ASP A 60 -5.02 -9.49 -13.48
N PHE A 61 -5.06 -8.69 -12.40
CA PHE A 61 -4.46 -9.05 -11.12
C PHE A 61 -5.27 -10.07 -10.30
N SER A 62 -6.60 -10.09 -10.43
CA SER A 62 -7.44 -11.10 -9.78
C SER A 62 -7.07 -12.50 -10.27
N ASP A 63 -6.91 -12.66 -11.58
CA ASP A 63 -6.75 -13.96 -12.22
C ASP A 63 -5.30 -14.46 -12.18
N ALA A 64 -4.31 -13.57 -12.30
CA ALA A 64 -2.89 -13.95 -12.31
C ALA A 64 -2.33 -14.30 -10.93
N TYR A 65 -2.71 -13.59 -9.86
CA TYR A 65 -2.12 -13.76 -8.53
C TYR A 65 -2.72 -14.92 -7.73
N THR A 66 -4.01 -15.20 -7.92
CA THR A 66 -4.72 -16.29 -7.22
C THR A 66 -4.22 -17.68 -7.64
N LYS A 67 -3.63 -17.81 -8.83
CA LYS A 67 -3.28 -19.12 -9.39
C LYS A 67 -1.92 -19.69 -8.94
N TYR A 68 -0.99 -18.86 -8.46
CA TYR A 68 0.41 -19.29 -8.33
C TYR A 68 1.10 -19.03 -6.98
N GLU A 69 0.63 -18.11 -6.14
CA GLU A 69 1.36 -17.74 -4.91
C GLU A 69 0.93 -18.56 -3.67
N LYS A 70 -0.31 -19.06 -3.62
CA LYS A 70 -0.89 -19.76 -2.45
C LYS A 70 -1.76 -20.97 -2.81
N SER A 71 -1.39 -21.64 -3.89
CA SER A 71 -1.96 -22.92 -4.28
C SER A 71 -1.60 -24.01 -3.26
N GLU A 72 -2.58 -24.50 -2.50
CA GLU A 72 -2.45 -25.70 -1.67
C GLU A 72 -2.86 -26.94 -2.47
N VAL A 73 -2.17 -28.05 -2.25
CA VAL A 73 -2.54 -29.34 -2.84
C VAL A 73 -3.38 -30.10 -1.82
N ILE A 74 -4.68 -30.17 -2.06
CA ILE A 74 -5.62 -30.95 -1.24
C ILE A 74 -5.99 -32.24 -1.97
N ARG A 75 -6.26 -33.30 -1.20
CA ARG A 75 -6.74 -34.57 -1.75
C ARG A 75 -8.26 -34.51 -1.85
N SER A 76 -8.80 -34.67 -3.05
CA SER A 76 -10.23 -34.81 -3.30
C SER A 76 -10.77 -36.10 -2.67
N ASP A 77 -12.07 -36.15 -2.43
CA ASP A 77 -12.79 -37.33 -1.93
C ASP A 77 -12.60 -38.57 -2.84
N GLU A 78 -12.25 -38.34 -4.10
CA GLU A 78 -11.94 -39.36 -5.12
C GLU A 78 -10.47 -39.83 -5.09
N GLY A 79 -9.65 -39.30 -4.17
CA GLY A 79 -8.23 -39.63 -4.00
C GLY A 79 -7.27 -38.86 -4.93
N ASN A 80 -7.80 -38.04 -5.84
CA ASN A 80 -7.03 -37.20 -6.76
C ASN A 80 -6.45 -35.96 -6.05
N LEU A 81 -5.26 -35.53 -6.45
CA LEU A 81 -4.64 -34.30 -5.95
C LEU A 81 -5.18 -33.10 -6.74
N VAL A 82 -5.83 -32.17 -6.05
CA VAL A 82 -6.39 -30.95 -6.63
C VAL A 82 -5.70 -29.73 -6.01
N ILE A 83 -5.34 -28.78 -6.87
CA ILE A 83 -4.76 -27.51 -6.44
C ILE A 83 -5.90 -26.54 -6.12
N THR A 84 -5.96 -26.06 -4.88
CA THR A 84 -6.93 -25.06 -4.40
C THR A 84 -6.22 -23.78 -3.96
N ASP A 85 -6.91 -22.64 -3.98
CA ASP A 85 -6.41 -21.43 -3.31
C ASP A 85 -6.50 -21.64 -1.79
N GLY A 86 -5.34 -21.64 -1.13
CA GLY A 86 -5.22 -21.78 0.33
C GLY A 86 -5.34 -20.46 1.08
N ASP A 87 -5.48 -19.33 0.38
CA ASP A 87 -5.56 -18.03 1.04
C ASP A 87 -6.97 -17.71 1.56
N SER A 88 -7.02 -17.08 2.74
CA SER A 88 -8.28 -16.54 3.24
C SER A 88 -8.64 -15.27 2.49
N VAL A 89 -9.79 -15.27 1.82
CA VAL A 89 -10.37 -14.08 1.15
C VAL A 89 -10.44 -12.90 2.12
N VAL A 90 -10.72 -13.16 3.40
CA VAL A 90 -10.80 -12.17 4.47
C VAL A 90 -9.43 -11.54 4.74
N ALA A 91 -8.39 -12.36 4.89
CA ALA A 91 -7.02 -11.87 5.13
C ALA A 91 -6.51 -11.03 3.94
N LYS A 92 -6.81 -11.48 2.71
CA LYS A 92 -6.47 -10.77 1.46
C LYS A 92 -7.17 -9.41 1.37
N GLY A 93 -8.43 -9.32 1.80
CA GLY A 93 -9.21 -8.08 1.84
C GLY A 93 -8.73 -7.12 2.93
N MET A 94 -8.51 -7.61 4.15
CA MET A 94 -8.04 -6.80 5.27
C MET A 94 -6.69 -6.13 5.01
N GLY A 95 -5.76 -6.83 4.34
CA GLY A 95 -4.45 -6.29 3.98
C GLY A 95 -4.48 -5.10 3.00
N ILE A 96 -5.63 -4.80 2.41
CA ILE A 96 -5.84 -3.64 1.51
C ILE A 96 -6.69 -2.58 2.20
N ILE A 97 -7.80 -3.01 2.80
CA ILE A 97 -8.81 -2.10 3.37
C ILE A 97 -8.19 -1.29 4.52
N VAL A 98 -7.44 -1.95 5.40
CA VAL A 98 -6.84 -1.28 6.57
C VAL A 98 -5.85 -0.20 6.13
N PRO A 99 -4.83 -0.50 5.29
CA PRO A 99 -3.94 0.55 4.80
C PRO A 99 -4.66 1.65 4.01
N ALA A 100 -5.67 1.33 3.20
CA ALA A 100 -6.43 2.34 2.45
C ALA A 100 -7.09 3.36 3.38
N ILE A 101 -7.77 2.88 4.43
CA ILE A 101 -8.43 3.74 5.42
C ILE A 101 -7.39 4.63 6.11
N ILE A 102 -6.25 4.05 6.51
CA ILE A 102 -5.15 4.81 7.14
C ILE A 102 -4.62 5.89 6.19
N SER A 103 -4.43 5.58 4.91
CA SER A 103 -3.97 6.55 3.91
C SER A 103 -4.95 7.72 3.74
N VAL A 104 -6.27 7.46 3.75
CA VAL A 104 -7.27 8.53 3.66
C VAL A 104 -7.20 9.44 4.89
N PHE A 105 -7.13 8.89 6.09
CA PHE A 105 -6.99 9.68 7.31
C PHE A 105 -5.68 10.48 7.34
N ALA A 106 -4.56 9.87 6.91
CA ALA A 106 -3.27 10.53 6.81
C ALA A 106 -3.31 11.70 5.82
N ALA A 107 -4.00 11.54 4.68
CA ALA A 107 -4.18 12.61 3.70
C ALA A 107 -5.00 13.78 4.25
N ILE A 108 -6.11 13.48 4.94
CA ILE A 108 -6.95 14.51 5.58
C ILE A 108 -6.15 15.26 6.64
N TYR A 109 -5.41 14.53 7.48
CA TYR A 109 -4.60 15.13 8.53
C TYR A 109 -3.48 16.00 7.94
N TRP A 110 -2.75 15.51 6.94
CA TRP A 110 -1.74 16.30 6.23
C TRP A 110 -2.34 17.58 5.63
N LEU A 111 -3.49 17.50 4.95
CA LEU A 111 -4.18 18.68 4.41
C LEU A 111 -4.55 19.70 5.50
N SER A 112 -4.78 19.25 6.74
CA SER A 112 -5.02 20.15 7.87
C SER A 112 -3.76 20.79 8.47
N THR A 113 -2.56 20.32 8.07
CA THR A 113 -1.27 20.85 8.54
C THR A 113 -0.58 21.79 7.55
N ILE A 114 -1.18 22.02 6.38
CA ILE A 114 -0.76 23.00 5.37
C ILE A 114 -1.46 24.33 5.65
#